data_AF-A0A0J5P4R0-F1
#
_entry.id   AF-A0A0J5P4R0-F1
#
_cell.length_a   1.000
_cell.length_b   1.000
_cell.length_c   1.000
_cell.angle_alpha   90.00
_cell.angle_beta   90.00
_cell.angle_gamma   90.00
#
_symmetry.space_group_name_H-M   'P 1'
#
loop_
_entity.id
_entity.type
_entity.pdbx_description
1 polymer ?
#
loop_
_entity_poly.entity_id
_entity_poly.type
_entity_poly.pdbx_seq_one_letter_code
_entity_poly.pdbx_strand_id
1 'polypeptide(L)'
;MAHLNAQAVTIGIRPTIDGRRLGVRESLEAQTMKMAQAVAALLSSEIRHSNGEFVECVIADSCIGGVAEAAACADKFRQHNVGLTITVTPCWCYGCCEPLKLRK
;
A
#
# COMPACT_ATOMS: atom_id res chain seq x y z
N MET A 1 28.87 15.42 11.47
CA MET A 1 27.41 15.40 11.25
C MET A 1 26.95 13.98 11.49
N ALA A 2 26.16 13.75 12.54
CA ALA A 2 25.75 12.40 12.94
C ALA A 2 24.88 11.78 11.84
N HIS A 3 25.39 10.76 11.16
CA HIS A 3 24.56 9.87 10.36
C HIS A 3 23.67 9.11 11.33
N LEU A 4 22.41 9.51 11.43
CA LEU A 4 21.39 8.66 12.05
C LEU A 4 21.32 7.39 11.19
N ASN A 5 21.75 6.25 11.73
CA ASN A 5 21.45 4.92 11.21
C ASN A 5 19.95 4.64 11.39
N ALA A 6 19.10 5.49 10.81
CA ALA A 6 17.68 5.28 10.75
C ALA A 6 17.45 4.24 9.66
N GLN A 7 16.95 3.08 10.08
CA GLN A 7 16.47 2.04 9.17
C GLN A 7 15.57 2.70 8.11
N ALA A 8 15.86 2.45 6.82
CA ALA A 8 15.16 3.08 5.72
C ALA A 8 13.65 2.84 5.86
N VAL A 9 12.89 3.94 5.87
CA VAL A 9 11.44 3.90 6.04
C VAL A 9 10.80 3.49 4.71
N THR A 10 10.10 2.38 4.67
CA THR A 10 9.45 1.93 3.44
C THR A 10 8.06 2.55 3.28
N ILE A 11 7.61 2.64 2.03
CA ILE A 11 6.28 3.15 1.66
C ILE A 11 5.36 1.98 1.36
N GLY A 12 4.25 1.85 2.09
CA GLY A 12 3.25 0.82 1.84
C GLY A 12 2.19 1.29 0.85
N ILE A 13 1.92 0.52 -0.20
CA ILE A 13 0.89 0.84 -1.19
C ILE A 13 -0.27 -0.15 -1.05
N ARG A 14 -1.47 0.39 -0.84
CA ARG A 14 -2.71 -0.33 -0.57
C ARG A 14 -3.66 -0.21 -1.78
N PRO A 15 -3.68 -1.18 -2.69
CA PRO A 15 -4.71 -1.25 -3.73
C PRO A 15 -6.06 -1.62 -3.10
N THR A 16 -7.03 -0.71 -3.08
CA THR A 16 -8.40 -1.02 -2.63
C THR A 16 -9.33 -1.22 -3.82
N ILE A 17 -10.28 -2.14 -3.70
CA ILE A 17 -11.21 -2.52 -4.77
C ILE A 17 -12.63 -2.71 -4.22
N ASP A 18 -13.64 -2.64 -5.09
CA ASP A 18 -14.98 -3.09 -4.74
C ASP A 18 -14.96 -4.60 -4.43
N GLY A 19 -15.42 -4.97 -3.23
CA GLY A 19 -15.53 -6.37 -2.79
C GLY A 19 -16.68 -7.15 -3.42
N ARG A 20 -17.57 -6.48 -4.18
CA ARG A 20 -18.69 -7.14 -4.89
C ARG A 20 -18.16 -8.13 -5.93
N ARG A 21 -18.51 -9.39 -5.74
CA ARG A 21 -18.23 -10.49 -6.67
C ARG A 21 -19.32 -10.56 -7.75
N LEU A 22 -19.15 -11.44 -8.74
CA LEU A 22 -20.01 -11.58 -9.94
C LEU A 22 -19.62 -10.64 -11.10
N GLY A 23 -18.31 -10.43 -11.32
CA GLY A 23 -17.75 -9.77 -12.51
C GLY A 23 -17.27 -8.34 -12.29
N VAL A 24 -17.69 -7.70 -11.18
CA VAL A 24 -17.27 -6.33 -10.86
C VAL A 24 -15.83 -6.31 -10.34
N ARG A 25 -15.51 -7.13 -9.33
CA ARG A 25 -14.15 -7.22 -8.79
C ARG A 25 -13.15 -7.75 -9.82
N GLU A 26 -13.54 -8.80 -10.53
CA GLU A 26 -12.68 -9.53 -11.48
C GLU A 26 -12.25 -8.63 -12.66
N SER A 27 -13.12 -7.71 -13.09
CA SER A 27 -12.80 -6.76 -14.18
C SER A 27 -11.87 -5.62 -13.73
N LEU A 28 -11.88 -5.26 -12.45
CA LEU A 28 -11.14 -4.12 -11.91
C LEU A 28 -9.81 -4.50 -11.24
N GLU A 29 -9.58 -5.79 -10.98
CA GLU A 29 -8.42 -6.28 -10.23
C GLU A 29 -7.09 -5.96 -10.93
N ALA A 30 -7.00 -6.22 -12.25
CA ALA A 30 -5.81 -5.92 -13.03
C ALA A 30 -5.51 -4.41 -13.07
N GLN A 31 -6.54 -3.58 -13.23
CA GLN A 31 -6.39 -2.13 -13.26
C GLN A 31 -5.95 -1.57 -11.90
N THR A 32 -6.54 -2.07 -10.81
CA THR A 32 -6.22 -1.63 -9.45
C THR A 32 -4.78 -1.98 -9.09
N MET A 33 -4.33 -3.19 -9.42
CA MET A 33 -2.94 -3.60 -9.16
C MET A 33 -1.94 -2.82 -10.02
N LYS A 34 -2.28 -2.57 -11.30
CA LYS A 34 -1.45 -1.74 -12.18
C LYS A 34 -1.30 -0.31 -11.66
N MET A 35 -2.33 0.25 -11.04
CA MET A 35 -2.26 1.57 -10.40
C MET A 35 -1.29 1.56 -9.21
N ALA A 36 -1.32 0.53 -8.37
CA ALA A 36 -0.37 0.39 -7.27
C ALA A 36 1.07 0.26 -7.75
N GLN A 37 1.31 -0.51 -8.81
CA GLN A 37 2.62 -0.67 -9.44
C GLN A 37 3.12 0.64 -10.06
N ALA A 38 2.25 1.39 -10.73
CA ALA A 38 2.61 2.69 -11.32
C ALA A 38 3.03 3.70 -10.25
N VAL A 39 2.32 3.73 -9.11
CA VAL A 39 2.69 4.57 -7.97
C VAL A 39 4.03 4.12 -7.36
N ALA A 40 4.24 2.81 -7.19
CA ALA A 40 5.51 2.28 -6.70
C ALA A 40 6.68 2.70 -7.60
N ALA A 41 6.51 2.54 -8.92
CA ALA A 41 7.53 2.91 -9.91
C ALA A 41 7.85 4.41 -9.84
N LEU A 42 6.83 5.26 -9.80
CA LEU A 42 7.00 6.72 -9.70
C LEU A 42 7.74 7.13 -8.42
N LEU A 43 7.36 6.57 -7.28
CA LEU A 43 7.99 6.91 -6.01
C LEU A 43 9.44 6.44 -5.98
N SER A 44 9.71 5.23 -6.48
CA SER A 44 11.06 4.68 -6.56
C SER A 44 11.96 5.41 -7.56
N SER A 45 11.43 6.16 -8.53
CA SER A 45 12.23 6.93 -9.49
C SER A 45 12.48 8.37 -9.06
N GLU A 46 11.51 9.00 -8.39
CA GLU A 46 11.56 10.44 -8.06
C GLU A 46 12.03 10.71 -6.63
N ILE A 47 11.72 9.82 -5.67
CA ILE A 47 11.93 10.10 -4.25
C ILE A 47 13.16 9.36 -3.73
N ARG A 48 14.00 10.11 -3.02
CA ARG A 48 15.17 9.60 -2.32
C ARG A 48 15.08 9.85 -0.83
N HIS A 49 15.63 8.93 -0.06
CA HIS A 49 15.89 9.13 1.34
C HIS A 49 16.99 10.17 1.56
N SER A 50 17.07 10.69 2.77
CA SER A 50 18.13 11.64 3.17
C SER A 50 19.56 11.08 3.03
N ASN A 51 19.70 9.76 2.92
CA ASN A 51 20.96 9.06 2.66
C ASN A 51 21.32 8.99 1.16
N GLY A 52 20.43 9.40 0.25
CA GLY A 52 20.63 9.38 -1.20
C GLY A 52 20.12 8.12 -1.93
N GLU A 53 19.70 7.08 -1.19
CA GLU A 53 19.08 5.87 -1.76
C GLU A 53 17.63 6.13 -2.16
N PHE A 54 17.15 5.40 -3.17
CA PHE A 54 15.75 5.48 -3.57
C PHE A 54 14.83 4.84 -2.54
N VAL A 55 13.60 5.35 -2.46
CA VAL A 55 12.61 4.79 -1.53
C VAL A 55 12.17 3.40 -1.96
N GLU A 56 12.09 2.49 -0.99
CA GLU A 56 11.50 1.17 -1.22
C GLU A 56 9.99 1.22 -1.01
N CYS A 57 9.26 0.64 -1.97
CA CYS A 57 7.81 0.54 -1.92
C CYS A 57 7.37 -0.91 -1.71
N VAL A 58 6.48 -1.14 -0.75
CA VAL A 58 5.89 -2.44 -0.43
C VAL A 58 4.43 -2.43 -0.85
N ILE A 59 4.07 -3.26 -1.83
CA ILE A 59 2.69 -3.39 -2.28
C ILE A 59 2.00 -4.53 -1.51
N ALA A 60 0.71 -4.37 -1.19
CA ALA A 60 -0.10 -5.46 -0.66
C ALA A 60 -0.14 -6.66 -1.63
N ASP A 61 -0.22 -7.89 -1.12
CA ASP A 61 -0.24 -9.10 -1.98
C ASP A 61 -1.51 -9.22 -2.82
N SER A 62 -2.63 -8.65 -2.33
CA SER A 62 -3.92 -8.69 -2.99
C SER A 62 -4.60 -7.31 -2.95
N CYS A 63 -5.57 -7.11 -3.85
CA CYS A 63 -6.48 -5.97 -3.73
C CYS A 63 -7.35 -6.11 -2.47
N ILE A 64 -7.60 -4.98 -1.81
CA ILE A 64 -8.29 -4.89 -0.52
C ILE A 64 -9.75 -4.49 -0.78
N GLY A 65 -10.65 -5.47 -0.73
CA GLY A 65 -12.10 -5.27 -0.79
C GLY A 65 -12.82 -5.48 0.55
N GLY A 66 -12.12 -5.94 1.59
CA GLY A 66 -12.68 -6.16 2.92
C GLY A 66 -11.68 -6.06 4.08
N VAL A 67 -12.20 -6.22 5.30
CA VAL A 67 -11.42 -6.12 6.56
C VAL A 67 -10.36 -7.21 6.69
N ALA A 68 -10.63 -8.43 6.21
CA ALA A 68 -9.68 -9.54 6.27
C ALA A 68 -8.41 -9.27 5.44
N GLU A 69 -8.59 -8.77 4.22
CA GLU A 69 -7.48 -8.40 3.32
C GLU A 69 -6.72 -7.18 3.85
N ALA A 70 -7.44 -6.24 4.47
CA ALA A 70 -6.83 -5.09 5.13
C ALA A 70 -5.94 -5.50 6.31
N ALA A 71 -6.37 -6.49 7.12
CA ALA A 71 -5.59 -7.03 8.23
C ALA A 71 -4.32 -7.73 7.73
N ALA A 72 -4.42 -8.57 6.69
CA ALA A 72 -3.27 -9.24 6.09
C ALA A 72 -2.25 -8.24 5.52
N CYS A 73 -2.72 -7.18 4.86
CA CYS A 73 -1.87 -6.08 4.39
C CYS A 73 -1.17 -5.36 5.56
N ALA A 74 -1.88 -5.10 6.67
CA ALA A 74 -1.30 -4.47 7.84
C ALA A 74 -0.23 -5.35 8.51
N ASP A 75 -0.42 -6.67 8.55
CA ASP A 75 0.56 -7.62 9.08
C ASP A 75 1.83 -7.63 8.22
N LYS A 76 1.70 -7.65 6.89
CA LYS A 76 2.83 -7.49 5.97
C LYS A 76 3.56 -6.17 6.20
N PHE A 77 2.84 -5.06 6.26
CA PHE A 77 3.45 -3.74 6.43
C PHE A 77 4.19 -3.58 7.77
N ARG A 78 3.70 -4.22 8.83
CA ARG A 78 4.42 -4.29 10.12
C ARG A 78 5.75 -5.05 10.01
N GLN A 79 5.82 -6.11 9.20
CA GLN A 79 7.06 -6.88 9.01
C GLN A 79 8.09 -6.12 8.15
N HIS A 80 7.64 -5.25 7.24
CA HIS A 80 8.51 -4.49 6.33
C HIS A 80 8.86 -3.06 6.81
N ASN A 81 8.58 -2.74 8.08
CA ASN A 81 8.87 -1.42 8.67
C ASN A 81 8.30 -0.24 7.85
N VAL A 82 7.06 -0.38 7.38
CA VAL A 82 6.36 0.66 6.62
C VAL A 82 6.02 1.83 7.53
N GLY A 83 6.57 3.02 7.23
CA GLY A 83 6.30 4.23 8.00
C GLY A 83 5.18 5.10 7.45
N LEU A 84 4.80 4.92 6.18
CA LEU A 84 3.69 5.63 5.56
C LEU A 84 2.94 4.75 4.57
N THR A 85 1.63 4.98 4.44
CA THR A 85 0.76 4.19 3.57
C THR A 85 0.03 5.06 2.57
N ILE A 86 0.04 4.65 1.30
CA ILE A 86 -0.70 5.29 0.21
C ILE A 86 -1.78 4.31 -0.25
N THR A 87 -3.03 4.74 -0.26
CA THR A 87 -4.15 3.92 -0.75
C THR A 87 -4.54 4.38 -2.14
N VAL A 88 -4.69 3.44 -3.07
CA VAL A 88 -5.05 3.72 -4.47
C VAL A 88 -6.27 2.90 -4.87
N THR A 89 -7.18 3.50 -5.62
CA THR A 89 -8.33 2.80 -6.19
C THR A 89 -8.84 3.53 -7.44
N PRO A 90 -9.21 2.80 -8.49
CA PRO A 90 -9.97 3.35 -9.63
C PRO A 90 -11.49 3.26 -9.43
N CYS A 91 -11.98 2.72 -8.31
CA CYS A 91 -13.39 2.37 -8.12
C CYS A 91 -13.91 2.68 -6.71
N TRP A 92 -15.23 2.54 -6.52
CA TRP A 92 -15.84 2.65 -5.20
C TRP A 92 -15.33 1.56 -4.26
N CYS A 93 -15.01 1.93 -3.03
CA CYS A 93 -14.55 1.02 -2.00
C CYS A 93 -15.33 1.26 -0.71
N TYR A 94 -15.51 0.21 0.09
CA TYR A 94 -16.08 0.36 1.42
C TYR A 94 -15.04 1.02 2.34
N GLY A 95 -15.29 2.26 2.78
CA GLY A 95 -14.34 3.04 3.60
C GLY A 95 -13.93 2.39 4.93
N CYS A 96 -14.63 1.34 5.38
CA CYS A 96 -14.27 0.52 6.55
C CYS A 96 -13.06 -0.41 6.29
N CYS A 97 -12.58 -0.54 5.05
CA CYS A 97 -11.43 -1.38 4.71
C CYS A 97 -10.08 -0.79 5.13
N GLU A 98 -10.06 0.33 5.87
CA GLU A 98 -8.87 0.74 6.61
C GLU A 98 -8.68 -0.20 7.82
N PRO A 99 -7.48 -0.74 8.08
CA PRO A 99 -7.22 -1.34 9.37
C PRO A 99 -7.40 -0.21 10.37
N LEU A 100 -8.51 -0.24 11.11
CA LEU A 100 -8.84 0.68 12.17
C LEU A 100 -7.54 1.10 12.87
N LYS A 101 -7.09 2.35 12.67
CA LYS A 101 -6.18 3.04 13.60
C LYS A 101 -6.97 3.32 14.89
N LEU A 102 -7.47 2.27 15.52
CA LEU A 102 -8.07 2.25 16.84
C LEU A 102 -7.22 1.32 17.71
N ARG A 103 -5.96 1.70 17.87
CA ARG A 103 -5.26 1.47 19.13
C ARG A 103 -4.66 2.81 19.54
N LYS A 104 -5.43 3.48 20.41
CA LYS A 104 -4.87 4.42 21.39
C LYS A 104 -3.92 3.66 22.30
#